data_AF-A0AA88I5M2-F1
#
_entry.id   AF-A0AA88I5M2-F1
#
_cell.length_a   1.000
_cell.length_b   1.000
_cell.length_c   1.000
_cell.angle_alpha   90.00
_cell.angle_beta   90.00
_cell.angle_gamma   90.00
#
_symmetry.space_group_name_H-M   'P 1'
#
loop_
_entity.id
_entity.type
_entity.pdbx_description
1 polymer ?
#
loop_
_entity_poly.entity_id
_entity_poly.type
_entity_poly.pdbx_seq_one_letter_code
_entity_poly.pdbx_strand_id
1 'polypeptide(L)'
;MYKPPSTSESVLQNEVGHIVDLKEKLDCKKVIVAGDFNVDAAKGNIVSAFQQLGYQQLIRQSTTKNGTIIDHVYTDSDVSKCGVAVTYFSYHNLSFAVFDI
;
A
#
# COMPACT_ATOMS: atom_id res chain seq x y z
N MET A 1 2.39 -7.35 -1.41
CA MET A 1 3.71 -7.21 -0.74
C MET A 1 3.58 -7.60 0.71
N TYR A 2 4.65 -8.13 1.30
CA TYR A 2 4.73 -8.33 2.75
C TYR A 2 6.13 -7.90 3.20
N LYS A 3 6.21 -6.93 4.11
CA LYS A 3 7.46 -6.57 4.78
C LYS A 3 7.42 -7.10 6.21
N PRO A 4 8.30 -8.03 6.61
CA PRO A 4 8.39 -8.46 8.00
C PRO A 4 8.63 -7.27 8.95
N PRO A 5 8.09 -7.29 10.18
CA PRO A 5 8.27 -6.19 11.14
C PRO A 5 9.75 -5.87 11.44
N SER A 6 10.61 -6.89 11.43
CA SER A 6 12.05 -6.77 11.72
C SER A 6 12.90 -6.21 10.58
N THR A 7 12.36 -6.16 9.34
CA THR A 7 13.09 -5.61 8.19
C THR A 7 13.10 -4.09 8.23
N SER A 8 14.21 -3.43 7.90
CA SER A 8 14.22 -1.96 7.86
C SER A 8 13.33 -1.41 6.74
N GLU A 9 12.80 -0.20 6.95
CA GLU A 9 12.04 0.51 5.93
C GLU A 9 12.90 0.85 4.69
N SER A 10 14.20 1.08 4.86
CA SER A 10 15.12 1.38 3.76
C SER A 10 15.21 0.26 2.71
N VAL A 11 15.12 -1.01 3.12
CA VAL A 11 15.09 -2.15 2.19
C VAL A 11 13.85 -2.05 1.30
N LEU A 12 12.71 -1.74 1.91
CA LEU A 12 11.46 -1.59 1.18
C LEU A 12 11.52 -0.41 0.19
N GLN A 13 12.11 0.72 0.58
CA GLN A 13 12.27 1.88 -0.30
C GLN A 13 13.08 1.55 -1.56
N ASN A 14 14.14 0.75 -1.43
CA ASN A 14 14.92 0.30 -2.59
C ASN A 14 14.07 -0.53 -3.56
N GLU A 15 13.17 -1.37 -3.04
CA GLU A 15 12.28 -2.20 -3.88
C GLU A 15 11.18 -1.38 -4.57
N VAL A 16 10.81 -0.21 -4.05
CA VAL A 16 9.78 0.64 -4.69
C VAL A 16 10.22 1.12 -6.07
N GLY A 17 11.52 1.42 -6.26
CA GLY A 17 12.06 1.83 -7.56
C GLY A 17 11.86 0.74 -8.64
N HIS A 18 12.01 -0.53 -8.26
CA HIS A 18 11.82 -1.66 -9.18
C HIS A 18 10.38 -1.77 -9.71
N ILE A 19 9.37 -1.25 -8.99
CA ILE A 19 7.98 -1.30 -9.42
C ILE A 19 7.76 -0.46 -10.69
N VAL A 20 8.41 0.71 -10.80
CA VAL A 20 8.33 1.56 -12.00
C VAL A 20 9.00 0.87 -13.18
N ASP A 21 10.20 0.33 -12.99
CA ASP A 21 10.90 -0.44 -14.02
C ASP A 21 10.06 -1.62 -14.52
N LEU A 22 9.38 -2.33 -13.61
CA LEU A 22 8.51 -3.45 -13.97
C LEU A 22 7.27 -2.99 -14.74
N LYS A 23 6.65 -1.87 -14.36
CA LYS A 23 5.51 -1.29 -15.07
C LYS A 23 5.87 -1.02 -16.54
N GLU A 24 7.01 -0.37 -16.78
CA GLU A 24 7.48 -0.05 -18.12
C GLU A 24 7.85 -1.31 -18.92
N LYS A 25 8.60 -2.24 -18.32
CA LYS A 25 9.02 -3.48 -18.98
C LYS A 25 7.85 -4.38 -19.37
N LEU A 26 6.77 -4.36 -18.59
CA LEU A 26 5.59 -5.21 -18.80
C LEU A 26 4.46 -4.49 -19.56
N ASP A 27 4.66 -3.22 -19.96
CA ASP A 27 3.65 -2.37 -20.59
C ASP A 27 2.32 -2.34 -19.80
N CYS A 28 2.43 -2.26 -18.46
CA CYS A 28 1.26 -2.26 -17.58
C CYS A 28 0.58 -0.88 -17.60
N LYS A 29 -0.68 -0.84 -18.05
CA LYS A 29 -1.49 0.40 -18.08
C LYS A 29 -1.90 0.92 -16.70
N LYS A 30 -2.09 0.00 -15.74
CA LYS A 30 -2.53 0.29 -14.38
C LYS A 30 -1.78 -0.62 -13.42
N VAL A 31 -1.31 -0.10 -12.30
CA VAL A 31 -0.58 -0.87 -11.29
C VAL A 31 -1.24 -0.68 -9.92
N ILE A 32 -1.36 -1.79 -9.20
CA ILE A 32 -1.84 -1.81 -7.82
C ILE A 32 -0.78 -2.54 -7.00
N VAL A 33 -0.32 -1.89 -5.93
CA VAL A 33 0.61 -2.47 -4.95
C VAL A 33 -0.10 -2.50 -3.61
N ALA A 34 -0.49 -3.69 -3.16
CA ALA A 34 -1.19 -3.89 -1.90
C ALA A 34 -0.46 -4.89 -1.00
N GLY A 35 -0.56 -4.73 0.31
CA GLY A 35 0.15 -5.62 1.24
C GLY A 35 0.14 -5.18 2.69
N ASP A 36 0.71 -6.02 3.55
CA ASP A 36 1.08 -5.66 4.92
C ASP A 36 2.54 -5.18 4.94
N PHE A 37 2.72 -3.89 5.19
CA PHE A 37 4.00 -3.23 5.14
C PHE A 37 4.66 -3.11 6.51
N ASN A 38 3.97 -3.41 7.62
CA ASN A 38 4.49 -3.20 8.98
C ASN A 38 5.18 -1.84 9.21
N VAL A 39 4.75 -0.80 8.49
CA VAL A 39 5.17 0.59 8.63
C VAL A 39 3.89 1.42 8.70
N ASP A 40 3.76 2.23 9.74
CA ASP A 40 2.59 3.10 9.87
C ASP A 40 2.61 4.18 8.79
N ALA A 41 1.57 4.23 7.96
CA ALA A 41 1.45 5.20 6.86
C ALA A 41 1.51 6.66 7.35
N ALA A 42 1.21 6.93 8.62
CA ALA A 42 1.31 8.25 9.22
C ALA A 42 2.73 8.63 9.68
N LYS A 43 3.67 7.69 9.75
CA LYS A 43 5.02 7.88 10.34
C LYS A 43 6.16 7.55 9.39
N GLY A 44 5.94 6.65 8.43
CA GLY A 44 6.95 6.20 7.48
C GLY A 44 7.15 7.15 6.31
N ASN A 45 8.31 7.03 5.67
CA ASN A 45 8.68 7.68 4.41
C ASN A 45 8.27 6.86 3.18
N ILE A 46 7.76 5.64 3.36
CA ILE A 46 7.32 4.80 2.24
C ILE A 46 6.20 5.45 1.43
N VAL A 47 5.28 6.16 2.08
CA VAL A 47 4.17 6.84 1.39
C VAL A 47 4.71 7.90 0.44
N SER A 48 5.69 8.71 0.89
CA SER A 48 6.30 9.74 0.05
C SER A 48 7.12 9.14 -1.09
N ALA A 49 7.79 8.00 -0.87
CA ALA A 49 8.50 7.28 -1.94
C ALA A 49 7.55 6.84 -3.07
N PHE A 50 6.39 6.25 -2.73
CA PHE A 50 5.37 5.91 -3.73
C PHE A 50 4.78 7.15 -4.43
N GLN A 51 4.51 8.22 -3.67
CA GLN A 51 3.98 9.48 -4.22
C GLN A 51 4.92 10.14 -5.21
N GLN A 52 6.24 10.11 -4.96
CA GLN A 52 7.25 10.63 -5.89
C GLN A 52 7.26 9.89 -7.23
N LEU A 53 6.79 8.63 -7.25
CA LEU A 53 6.66 7.81 -8.44
C LEU A 53 5.26 7.87 -9.07
N GLY A 54 4.40 8.79 -8.60
CA GLY A 54 3.05 8.99 -9.14
C GLY A 54 1.97 8.06 -8.58
N TYR A 55 2.26 7.33 -7.50
CA TYR A 55 1.28 6.45 -6.85
C TYR A 55 0.60 7.14 -5.67
N GLN A 56 -0.69 6.92 -5.50
CA GLN A 56 -1.46 7.37 -4.34
C GLN A 56 -1.71 6.24 -3.35
N GLN A 57 -1.51 6.50 -2.06
CA GLN A 57 -1.97 5.64 -0.97
C GLN A 57 -3.48 5.82 -0.79
N LEU A 58 -4.23 4.72 -0.92
CA LEU A 58 -5.69 4.73 -0.83
C LEU A 58 -6.20 4.59 0.62
N ILE A 59 -5.54 3.77 1.43
CA ILE A 59 -6.03 3.44 2.77
C ILE A 59 -5.58 4.49 3.77
N ARG A 60 -6.57 5.15 4.41
CA ARG A 60 -6.36 6.22 5.40
C ARG A 60 -6.95 5.93 6.77
N GLN A 61 -7.75 4.88 6.89
CA GLN A 61 -8.29 4.42 8.17
C GLN A 61 -7.39 3.34 8.79
N SER A 62 -7.45 3.19 10.12
CA SER A 62 -6.72 2.14 10.83
C SER A 62 -7.06 0.75 10.32
N THR A 63 -6.02 0.01 9.94
CA THR A 63 -6.12 -1.36 9.42
C THR A 63 -5.88 -2.40 10.49
N THR A 64 -5.58 -2.00 11.72
CA THR A 64 -5.44 -2.91 12.87
C THR A 64 -6.31 -2.48 14.05
N LYS A 65 -6.56 -3.42 14.97
CA LYS A 65 -7.28 -3.13 16.23
C LYS A 65 -6.58 -2.11 17.14
N ASN A 66 -5.26 -1.94 17.02
CA ASN A 66 -4.50 -0.94 17.80
C ASN A 66 -4.39 0.42 17.09
N GLY A 67 -5.14 0.65 16.02
CA GLY A 67 -5.24 1.97 15.39
C GLY A 67 -4.16 2.29 14.36
N THR A 68 -3.27 1.35 14.01
CA THR A 68 -2.21 1.59 13.02
C THR A 68 -2.69 1.40 11.58
N ILE A 69 -2.02 2.05 10.63
CA ILE A 69 -2.25 1.91 9.19
C ILE A 69 -1.04 1.21 8.57
N ILE A 70 -0.96 -0.11 8.70
CA ILE A 70 0.19 -0.92 8.22
C ILE A 70 -0.12 -1.74 6.97
N ASP A 71 -1.39 -2.08 6.74
CA ASP A 71 -1.85 -2.57 5.45
C ASP A 71 -2.03 -1.40 4.47
N HIS A 72 -1.24 -1.38 3.40
CA HIS A 72 -1.20 -0.29 2.43
C HIS A 72 -1.76 -0.73 1.08
N VAL A 73 -2.32 0.21 0.32
CA VAL A 73 -2.75 0.02 -1.06
C VAL A 73 -2.36 1.25 -1.88
N TYR A 74 -1.38 1.09 -2.75
CA TYR A 74 -0.92 2.12 -3.69
C TYR A 74 -1.41 1.84 -5.10
N THR A 75 -1.78 2.88 -5.84
CA THR A 75 -2.11 2.78 -7.27
C THR A 75 -1.77 4.06 -8.02
N ASP A 76 -1.52 3.93 -9.32
CA ASP A 76 -1.32 5.03 -10.28
C ASP A 76 -2.60 5.40 -11.04
N SER A 77 -3.73 4.80 -10.64
CA SER A 77 -5.00 4.88 -11.35
C SER A 77 -6.08 5.49 -10.46
N ASP A 78 -7.16 5.96 -11.09
CA ASP A 78 -8.35 6.40 -10.38
C ASP A 78 -9.06 5.22 -9.71
N VAL A 79 -9.59 5.46 -8.51
CA VAL A 79 -10.35 4.49 -7.73
C VAL A 79 -11.77 5.02 -7.50
N SER A 80 -12.75 4.16 -7.73
CA SER A 80 -14.17 4.49 -7.51
C SER A 80 -14.51 4.52 -6.02
N LYS A 81 -14.00 3.53 -5.28
CA LYS A 81 -14.20 3.44 -3.83
C LYS A 81 -13.05 2.70 -3.15
N CYS A 82 -12.65 3.15 -1.97
CA CYS A 82 -11.73 2.41 -1.12
C CYS A 82 -12.11 2.56 0.36
N GLY A 83 -11.54 1.70 1.21
CA GLY A 83 -11.70 1.83 2.65
C GLY A 83 -11.30 0.59 3.43
N VAL A 84 -11.69 0.60 4.70
CA VAL A 84 -11.41 -0.47 5.66
C VAL A 84 -12.73 -1.01 6.23
N ALA A 85 -12.88 -2.33 6.24
CA ALA A 85 -14.01 -3.03 6.85
C ALA A 85 -13.53 -3.88 8.03
N VAL A 86 -14.24 -3.79 9.16
CA VAL A 86 -13.89 -4.52 10.37
C VAL A 86 -14.04 -6.02 10.16
N THR A 87 -13.06 -6.79 10.63
CA THR A 87 -13.15 -8.26 10.66
C THR A 87 -13.23 -8.77 12.10
N TYR A 88 -13.97 -9.86 12.29
CA TYR A 88 -14.22 -10.40 13.64
C TYR A 88 -13.07 -11.29 14.16
N PHE A 89 -12.47 -12.10 13.27
CA PHE A 89 -11.52 -13.17 13.66
C PHE A 89 -10.06 -12.88 13.30
N SER A 90 -9.73 -11.64 12.91
CA SER A 90 -8.34 -11.21 12.69
C SER A 90 -7.99 -10.01 13.56
N TYR A 91 -6.69 -9.80 13.74
CA TYR A 91 -6.16 -8.55 14.29
C TYR A 91 -6.17 -7.42 13.24
N HIS A 92 -6.07 -7.79 11.96
CA HIS A 92 -6.15 -6.88 10.82
C HIS A 92 -7.60 -6.76 10.32
N ASN A 93 -7.97 -5.55 9.91
CA ASN A 93 -9.20 -5.25 9.20
C ASN A 93 -9.00 -5.42 7.69
N LEU A 94 -10.08 -5.68 6.96
CA LEU A 94 -10.05 -5.83 5.52
C LEU A 94 -9.84 -4.46 4.85
N SER A 95 -8.78 -4.31 4.07
CA SER A 95 -8.61 -3.16 3.17
C SER A 95 -9.18 -3.51 1.79
N PHE A 96 -9.96 -2.59 1.20
CA PHE A 96 -10.54 -2.80 -0.14
C PHE A 96 -10.40 -1.56 -1.03
N ALA A 97 -10.34 -1.80 -2.33
CA ALA A 97 -10.40 -0.79 -3.39
C ALA A 97 -11.21 -1.35 -4.56
N VAL A 98 -12.04 -0.50 -5.18
CA VAL A 98 -12.92 -0.82 -6.31
C VAL A 98 -12.54 0.09 -7.47
N PHE A 99 -12.28 -0.53 -8.62
CA PHE A 99 -11.88 0.13 -9.85
C PHE A 99 -12.98 0.00 -10.88
N ASP A 100 -13.22 1.06 -11.64
CA ASP A 100 -14.07 0.99 -12.82
C ASP A 100 -13.26 0.35 -13.96
N ILE A 101 -13.83 -0.70 -14.57
CA ILE A 101 -13.21 -1.50 -15.63
C ILE A 101 -13.68 -1.00 -16.99
#